data_AF-A0A2V3WE01-F1
#
_entry.id   AF-A0A2V3WE01-F1
#
_cell.length_a   1.000
_cell.length_b   1.000
_cell.length_c   1.000
_cell.angle_alpha   90.00
_cell.angle_beta   90.00
_cell.angle_gamma   90.00
#
_symmetry.space_group_name_H-M   'P 1'
#
loop_
_entity.id
_entity.type
_entity.pdbx_description
1 polymer ?
#
loop_
_entity_poly.entity_id
_entity_poly.type
_entity_poly.pdbx_seq_one_letter_code
_entity_poly.pdbx_strand_id
1 'polypeptide(L)'
;MFHIILLLVQLILTFVFANINAGAFLLNVFNYLTYLLLIHVTLFLSLLTIKGRFFDGITYGFKKAFARDKQSIDDEFSRLAPSEKVSDFAIKLFRFQTFALLLVNVIMLAIYLW
;
A
#
# COMPACT_ATOMS: atom_id res chain seq x y z
N MET A 1 0.82 11.28 15.52
CA MET A 1 0.51 10.38 16.65
C MET A 1 -0.18 9.09 16.18
N PHE A 2 -1.34 9.17 15.52
CA PHE A 2 -2.08 7.99 15.02
C PHE A 2 -1.23 7.01 14.18
N HIS A 3 -0.42 7.52 13.23
CA HIS A 3 0.45 6.67 12.40
C HIS A 3 1.48 5.85 13.20
N ILE A 4 2.01 6.43 14.28
CA ILE A 4 3.01 5.78 15.13
C ILE A 4 2.34 4.69 15.96
N ILE A 5 1.13 4.94 16.47
CA ILE A 5 0.35 3.94 17.21
C ILE A 5 0.09 2.71 16.34
N LEU A 6 -0.37 2.91 15.10
CA LEU A 6 -0.58 1.80 14.17
C LEU A 6 0.70 1.01 13.88
N LEU A 7 1.82 1.71 13.70
CA LEU A 7 3.11 1.06 13.48
C LEU A 7 3.51 0.20 14.69
N LEU A 8 3.42 0.77 15.91
CA LEU A 8 3.75 0.06 17.15
C LEU A 8 2.87 -1.18 17.34
N VAL A 9 1.57 -1.08 17.05
CA VAL A 9 0.65 -2.23 17.11
C VAL A 9 1.11 -3.34 16.16
N GLN A 10 1.48 -3.02 14.91
CA GLN A 10 1.99 -4.01 13.96
C GLN A 10 3.30 -4.66 14.43
N LEU A 11 4.22 -3.88 14.99
CA LEU A 11 5.48 -4.40 15.54
C LEU A 11 5.26 -5.33 16.73
N ILE A 12 4.39 -4.94 17.66
CA ILE A 12 4.03 -5.77 18.83
C ILE A 12 3.38 -7.07 18.38
N LEU A 13 2.40 -7.00 17.47
CA LEU A 13 1.75 -8.21 16.91
C LEU A 13 2.78 -9.13 16.26
N THR A 14 3.68 -8.58 15.46
CA THR A 14 4.75 -9.36 14.82
C THR A 14 5.62 -10.08 15.84
N PHE A 15 6.00 -9.39 16.92
CA PHE A 15 6.79 -9.96 18.00
C PHE A 15 6.04 -11.08 18.74
N VAL A 16 4.75 -10.88 19.03
CA VAL A 16 3.89 -11.88 19.67
C VAL A 16 3.76 -13.13 18.78
N PHE A 17 3.45 -12.97 17.50
CA PHE A 17 3.33 -14.10 16.56
C PHE A 17 4.65 -14.85 16.38
N ALA A 18 5.79 -14.15 16.39
CA ALA A 18 7.10 -14.78 16.33
C ALA A 18 7.43 -15.60 17.59
N ASN A 19 6.95 -15.19 18.77
CA ASN A 19 7.15 -15.94 20.03
C ASN A 19 6.31 -17.22 20.10
N ILE A 20 5.14 -17.26 19.44
CA ILE A 20 4.27 -18.43 19.44
C ILE A 20 4.86 -19.58 18.60
N ASN A 21 5.61 -19.24 17.54
CA ASN A 21 6.22 -20.23 16.68
C ASN A 21 7.54 -20.73 17.27
N ALA A 22 7.52 -21.93 17.86
CA ALA A 22 8.71 -22.61 18.38
C ALA A 22 9.72 -22.88 17.26
N GLY A 23 10.72 -22.02 17.12
CA GLY A 23 11.71 -22.06 16.04
C GLY A 23 12.65 -20.86 16.06
N ALA A 24 13.29 -20.58 14.92
CA ALA A 24 14.22 -19.46 14.75
C ALA A 24 13.49 -18.11 14.88
N PHE A 25 13.40 -17.61 16.11
CA PHE A 25 12.67 -16.39 16.46
C PHE A 25 13.02 -15.19 15.56
N LEU A 26 14.31 -14.93 15.38
CA LEU A 26 14.80 -13.79 14.58
C LEU A 26 14.38 -13.90 13.10
N LEU A 27 14.47 -15.11 12.53
CA LEU A 27 14.04 -15.39 11.16
C LEU A 27 12.52 -15.22 11.01
N ASN A 28 11.74 -15.64 12.00
CA ASN A 28 10.29 -15.47 12.01
C ASN A 28 9.90 -13.98 12.08
N VAL A 29 10.56 -13.19 12.95
CA VAL A 29 10.36 -11.73 13.01
C VAL A 29 10.68 -11.10 11.66
N PHE A 30 11.81 -11.44 11.06
CA PHE A 30 12.19 -10.93 9.74
C PHE A 30 11.14 -11.27 8.68
N ASN A 31 10.75 -12.54 8.58
CA ASN A 31 9.77 -13.00 7.59
C ASN A 31 8.43 -12.28 7.74
N TYR A 32 7.90 -12.18 8.96
CA TYR A 32 6.63 -11.49 9.20
C TYR A 32 6.68 -10.00 8.88
N LEU A 33 7.76 -9.31 9.26
CA LEU A 33 7.96 -7.92 8.87
C LEU A 33 8.04 -7.77 7.35
N THR A 34 8.70 -8.70 6.66
CA THR A 34 8.82 -8.69 5.19
C THR A 34 7.46 -8.88 4.52
N TYR A 35 6.63 -9.82 4.99
CA TYR A 35 5.28 -9.99 4.47
C TYR A 35 4.39 -8.78 4.74
N LEU A 36 4.46 -8.20 5.95
CA LEU A 36 3.75 -6.96 6.28
C LEU A 36 4.18 -5.80 5.38
N LEU A 37 5.50 -5.63 5.17
CA LEU A 37 6.04 -4.64 4.26
C LEU A 37 5.51 -4.83 2.83
N LEU A 38 5.49 -6.07 2.34
CA LEU A 38 5.02 -6.37 0.98
C LEU A 38 3.55 -5.99 0.79
N ILE A 39 2.70 -6.24 1.79
CA ILE A 39 1.29 -5.78 1.78
C ILE A 39 1.23 -4.24 1.73
N HIS A 40 1.99 -3.54 2.56
CA HIS A 40 1.99 -2.08 2.60
C HIS A 40 2.52 -1.46 1.30
N VAL A 41 3.59 -2.01 0.73
CA VAL A 41 4.14 -1.59 -0.57
C VAL A 41 3.09 -1.77 -1.66
N THR A 42 2.44 -2.93 -1.71
CA THR A 42 1.41 -3.23 -2.70
C THR A 42 0.23 -2.25 -2.61
N LEU A 43 -0.26 -2.00 -1.39
CA LEU A 43 -1.34 -1.04 -1.15
C LEU A 43 -0.93 0.41 -1.44
N PHE A 44 0.30 0.79 -1.08
CA PHE A 44 0.80 2.13 -1.36
C PHE A 44 0.93 2.37 -2.86
N LEU A 45 1.51 1.42 -3.60
CA LEU A 45 1.65 1.51 -5.06
C LEU A 45 0.30 1.48 -5.77
N SER A 46 -0.66 0.67 -5.30
CA SER A 46 -2.00 0.65 -5.88
C SER A 46 -2.71 1.99 -5.68
N LEU A 47 -2.67 2.56 -4.48
CA LEU A 47 -3.25 3.88 -4.19
C LEU A 47 -2.58 4.99 -5.00
N LEU A 48 -1.25 4.93 -5.17
CA LEU A 48 -0.50 5.89 -5.97
C LEU A 48 -0.87 5.79 -7.46
N THR A 49 -1.06 4.57 -7.96
CA THR A 49 -1.49 4.33 -9.35
C THR A 49 -2.91 4.82 -9.60
N ILE A 50 -3.83 4.58 -8.64
CA ILE A 50 -5.22 5.06 -8.72
C ILE A 50 -5.26 6.60 -8.69
N LYS A 51 -4.57 7.23 -7.73
CA LYS A 51 -4.52 8.69 -7.66
C LYS A 51 -3.80 9.33 -8.85
N GLY A 52 -2.80 8.66 -9.40
CA GLY A 52 -2.05 9.10 -10.58
C GLY A 52 -2.86 9.15 -11.89
N ARG A 53 -4.19 8.94 -11.83
CA ARG A 53 -5.11 8.92 -12.99
C ARG A 53 -4.73 7.87 -14.04
N PHE A 54 -3.94 6.87 -13.68
CA PHE A 54 -3.55 5.78 -14.58
C PHE A 54 -4.78 5.03 -15.08
N PHE A 55 -5.69 4.67 -14.17
CA PHE A 55 -6.96 4.02 -14.50
C PHE A 55 -7.93 4.95 -15.24
N ASP A 56 -7.88 6.26 -14.98
CA ASP A 56 -8.66 7.24 -15.74
C ASP A 56 -8.20 7.27 -17.20
N GLY A 57 -6.89 7.23 -17.45
CA GLY A 57 -6.30 7.17 -18.78
C GLY A 57 -6.65 5.89 -19.54
N ILE A 58 -6.61 4.73 -18.86
CA ILE A 58 -7.03 3.44 -19.44
C ILE A 58 -8.52 3.48 -19.79
N THR A 59 -9.35 3.95 -18.86
CA THR A 59 -10.80 4.02 -19.04
C THR A 59 -11.16 4.97 -20.19
N TYR A 60 -10.46 6.11 -20.30
CA TYR A 60 -10.57 7.02 -21.44
C TYR A 60 -10.17 6.34 -22.76
N GLY A 61 -9.06 5.62 -22.79
CA GLY A 61 -8.57 4.91 -23.98
C GLY A 61 -9.55 3.86 -24.49
N PHE A 62 -10.06 3.00 -23.60
CA PHE A 62 -11.09 2.01 -23.96
C PHE A 62 -12.39 2.69 -24.41
N LYS A 63 -12.86 3.71 -23.70
CA LYS A 63 -14.08 4.44 -24.09
C LYS A 63 -13.93 5.10 -25.47
N LYS A 64 -12.80 5.76 -25.74
CA LYS A 64 -12.53 6.34 -27.06
C LYS A 64 -12.48 5.30 -28.18
N ALA A 65 -12.00 4.10 -27.90
CA ALA A 65 -11.94 3.02 -28.88
C ALA A 65 -13.31 2.38 -29.18
N PHE A 66 -14.22 2.35 -28.19
CA PHE A 66 -15.52 1.66 -28.30
C PHE A 66 -16.74 2.59 -28.38
N ALA A 67 -16.58 3.91 -28.20
CA ALA A 67 -17.69 4.85 -28.27
C ALA A 67 -18.17 5.06 -29.71
N ARG A 68 -19.47 4.91 -29.91
CA ARG A 68 -20.17 5.23 -31.17
C ARG A 68 -20.60 6.70 -31.26
N ASP A 69 -20.71 7.40 -30.15
CA ASP A 69 -21.17 8.79 -30.10
C ASP A 69 -20.37 9.61 -29.07
N LYS A 70 -20.09 10.88 -29.40
CA LYS A 70 -19.19 11.75 -28.64
C LYS A 70 -19.83 12.26 -27.34
N GLN A 71 -21.15 12.42 -27.35
CA GLN A 71 -21.91 13.00 -26.25
C GLN A 71 -22.05 12.05 -25.04
N SER A 72 -22.04 10.72 -25.25
CA SER A 72 -22.09 9.76 -24.15
C SER A 72 -20.78 9.68 -23.35
N ILE A 73 -19.68 10.21 -23.90
CA ILE A 73 -18.36 10.19 -23.26
C ILE A 73 -18.27 11.30 -22.21
N ASP A 74 -18.81 12.49 -22.52
CA ASP A 74 -18.72 13.68 -21.66
C ASP A 74 -19.62 13.59 -20.41
N ASP A 75 -20.85 13.08 -20.56
CA ASP A 75 -21.79 12.95 -19.41
C ASP A 75 -21.31 11.96 -18.35
N GLU A 76 -20.59 10.90 -18.73
CA GLU A 76 -20.08 9.92 -17.77
C GLU A 76 -18.77 10.36 -17.09
N PHE A 77 -18.01 11.25 -17.72
CA PHE A 77 -16.84 11.91 -17.12
C PHE A 77 -17.20 12.92 -16.02
N SER A 78 -18.46 13.36 -15.98
CA SER A 78 -18.99 14.19 -14.88
C SER A 78 -19.12 13.43 -13.55
N ARG A 79 -19.02 12.09 -13.55
CA ARG A 79 -19.01 11.27 -12.33
C ARG A 79 -17.60 11.24 -11.74
N LEU A 80 -17.53 11.33 -10.40
CA LEU A 80 -16.27 11.29 -9.62
C LEU A 80 -15.31 10.22 -10.16
N ALA A 81 -14.17 10.67 -10.67
CA ALA A 81 -13.17 9.79 -11.27
C ALA A 81 -12.61 8.81 -10.22
N PRO A 82 -12.17 7.60 -10.60
CA PRO A 82 -11.47 6.68 -9.69
C PRO A 82 -10.36 7.35 -8.86
N SER A 83 -9.64 8.30 -9.46
CA SER A 83 -8.61 9.10 -8.80
C SER A 83 -9.13 10.03 -7.69
N GLU A 84 -10.36 10.55 -7.80
CA GLU A 84 -11.01 11.42 -6.83
C GLU A 84 -11.59 10.65 -5.64
N LYS A 85 -11.76 9.33 -5.77
CA LYS A 85 -12.22 8.46 -4.68
C LYS A 85 -11.14 8.14 -3.65
N VAL A 86 -9.86 8.39 -3.97
CA VAL A 86 -8.74 8.07 -3.08
C VAL A 86 -8.45 9.26 -2.16
N SER A 87 -8.60 9.04 -0.85
CA SER A 87 -8.26 10.05 0.15
C SER A 87 -6.74 10.28 0.22
N ASP A 88 -6.35 11.56 0.22
CA ASP A 88 -4.97 12.00 0.48
C ASP A 88 -4.44 11.50 1.83
N PHE A 89 -5.33 11.34 2.80
CA PHE A 89 -4.97 10.81 4.11
C PHE A 89 -4.52 9.35 4.02
N ALA A 90 -5.21 8.52 3.22
CA ALA A 90 -4.85 7.11 3.03
C ALA A 90 -3.46 6.98 2.40
N ILE A 91 -3.14 7.79 1.38
CA ILE A 91 -1.82 7.77 0.73
C ILE A 91 -0.73 8.19 1.71
N LYS A 92 -0.94 9.27 2.47
CA LYS A 92 0.04 9.72 3.48
C LYS A 92 0.26 8.66 4.56
N LEU A 93 -0.82 7.98 5.00
CA LEU A 93 -0.77 6.87 5.95
C LEU A 93 0.06 5.70 5.41
N PHE A 94 -0.29 5.17 4.23
CA PHE A 94 0.42 4.03 3.63
C PHE A 94 1.86 4.36 3.26
N ARG A 95 2.14 5.60 2.83
CA ARG A 95 3.51 6.07 2.61
C ARG A 95 4.35 5.97 3.88
N PHE A 96 3.85 6.55 4.98
CA PHE A 96 4.57 6.51 6.27
C PHE A 96 4.79 5.08 6.75
N GLN A 97 3.76 4.24 6.74
CA GLN A 97 3.86 2.85 7.17
C GLN A 97 4.88 2.07 6.32
N THR A 98 4.85 2.25 5.00
CA THR A 98 5.76 1.56 4.07
C THR A 98 7.22 1.94 4.34
N PHE A 99 7.53 3.23 4.44
CA PHE A 99 8.91 3.67 4.70
C PHE A 99 9.40 3.26 6.09
N ALA A 100 8.54 3.33 7.10
CA ALA A 100 8.90 2.91 8.46
C ALA A 100 9.16 1.40 8.53
N LEU A 101 8.28 0.57 7.95
CA LEU A 101 8.47 -0.88 7.89
C LEU A 101 9.71 -1.25 7.07
N LEU A 102 9.98 -0.54 5.96
CA LEU A 102 11.17 -0.76 5.15
C LEU A 102 12.44 -0.49 5.97
N LEU A 103 12.50 0.63 6.70
CA LEU A 103 13.62 0.95 7.58
C LEU A 103 13.84 -0.14 8.63
N VAL A 104 12.76 -0.55 9.33
CA VAL A 104 12.83 -1.59 10.36
C VAL A 104 13.27 -2.94 9.77
N ASN A 105 12.78 -3.29 8.58
CA ASN A 105 13.14 -4.53 7.91
C ASN A 105 14.62 -4.55 7.48
N VAL A 106 15.15 -3.43 6.97
CA VAL A 106 16.59 -3.28 6.64
C VAL A 106 17.45 -3.40 7.90
N ILE A 107 17.03 -2.79 9.01
CA ILE A 107 17.73 -2.93 10.30
C ILE A 107 17.72 -4.39 10.76
N MET A 108 16.58 -5.08 10.67
CA MET A 108 16.47 -6.50 11.03
C MET A 108 17.34 -7.39 10.13
N LEU A 109 17.41 -7.10 8.83
CA LEU A 109 18.30 -7.82 7.91
C LEU A 109 19.77 -7.63 8.28
N ALA A 110 20.17 -6.40 8.63
CA ALA A 110 21.53 -6.11 9.08
C ALA A 110 21.87 -6.87 10.38
N ILE A 111 20.92 -6.94 11.33
CA ILE A 111 21.07 -7.71 12.57
C ILE A 111 21.15 -9.22 12.29
N TYR A 112 20.40 -9.72 11.29
CA TYR A 112 20.41 -11.14 10.93
C TYR A 112 21.71 -11.56 10.22
N LEU A 113 22.33 -10.67 9.44
CA LEU A 113 23.55 -10.94 8.69
C LEU A 113 24.84 -10.78 9.51
N TRP A 114 24.76 -10.17 10.69
CA TRP A 114 25.89 -9.96 11.60
C TRP A 114 25.94 -11.07 12.65
#